data_AF-A0A0D0DSK4-F1
#
_entry.id   AF-A0A0D0DSK4-F1
#
_cell.length_a   1.000
_cell.length_b   1.000
_cell.length_c   1.000
_cell.angle_alpha   90.00
_cell.angle_beta   90.00
_cell.angle_gamma   90.00
#
_symmetry.space_group_name_H-M   'P 1'
#
loop_
_entity.id
_entity.type
_entity.pdbx_description
1 polymer ?
#
loop_
_entity_poly.entity_id
_entity_poly.type
_entity_poly.pdbx_seq_one_letter_code
_entity_poly.pdbx_strand_id
1 'polypeptide(L)' 'PECVTACFQTADFGGCAEDDAACLCQSNAFVSSITSCVQSSCDAEDLQEAQIIGQAFC' A
#
# COMPACT_ATOMS: atom_id res chain seq x y z
N PRO A 1 -9.13 3.82 -4.81
CA PRO A 1 -8.79 3.33 -6.17
C PRO A 1 -8.69 1.81 -6.25
N GLU A 2 -9.25 1.19 -7.30
CA GLU A 2 -9.15 -0.28 -7.48
C GLU A 2 -7.70 -0.76 -7.58
N CYS A 3 -6.80 0.02 -8.19
CA CYS A 3 -5.39 -0.32 -8.30
C CYS A 3 -4.71 -0.48 -6.92
N VAL A 4 -5.08 0.34 -5.93
CA VAL A 4 -4.54 0.27 -4.56
C VAL A 4 -5.02 -1.00 -3.87
N THR A 5 -6.31 -1.35 -4.02
CA THR A 5 -6.88 -2.59 -3.47
C THR A 5 -6.22 -3.83 -4.08
N ALA A 6 -6.00 -3.84 -5.40
CA ALA A 6 -5.28 -4.92 -6.07
C ALA A 6 -3.83 -5.03 -5.55
N CYS A 7 -3.14 -3.89 -5.42
CA CYS A 7 -1.78 -3.85 -4.90
C CYS A 7 -1.68 -4.33 -3.45
N PHE A 8 -2.65 -4.00 -2.60
CA PHE A 8 -2.71 -4.47 -1.23
C PHE A 8 -2.85 -5.99 -1.14
N GLN A 9 -3.67 -6.60 -1.99
CA GLN A 9 -3.86 -8.07 -2.03
C GLN A 9 -2.60 -8.84 -2.41
N THR A 10 -1.68 -8.21 -3.16
CA THR A 10 -0.41 -8.80 -3.58
C THR A 10 0.79 -8.27 -2.80
N ALA A 11 0.58 -7.41 -1.82
CA ALA A 11 1.66 -6.78 -1.08
C ALA A 11 2.34 -7.79 -0.14
N ASP A 12 3.65 -7.62 0.05
CA ASP A 12 4.39 -8.39 1.04
C ASP A 12 4.17 -7.81 2.45
N PHE A 13 3.33 -8.43 3.27
CA PHE A 13 3.06 -7.95 4.63
C PHE A 13 4.26 -8.06 5.58
N GLY A 14 5.36 -8.70 5.19
CA GLY A 14 6.61 -8.74 5.98
C GLY A 14 6.46 -9.41 7.36
N GLY A 15 5.44 -10.27 7.52
CA GLY A 15 5.11 -10.95 8.79
C GLY A 15 4.06 -10.25 9.64
N CYS A 16 3.54 -9.10 9.21
CA CYS A 16 2.39 -8.46 9.84
C CYS A 16 1.08 -9.15 9.43
N ALA A 17 0.04 -9.01 10.27
CA ALA A 17 -1.32 -9.36 9.88
C ALA A 17 -1.86 -8.30 8.90
N GLU A 18 -2.76 -8.71 7.99
CA GLU A 18 -3.35 -7.83 6.98
C GLU A 18 -4.15 -6.67 7.58
N ASP A 19 -4.68 -6.86 8.80
CA ASP A 19 -5.47 -5.88 9.55
C ASP A 19 -4.64 -5.11 10.61
N ASP A 20 -3.35 -5.45 10.78
CA ASP A 20 -2.45 -4.75 11.71
C ASP A 20 -1.75 -3.59 11.01
N ALA A 21 -2.49 -2.48 10.85
CA ALA A 21 -1.99 -1.26 10.23
C ALA A 21 -0.70 -0.75 10.90
N ALA A 22 -0.61 -0.80 12.23
CA ALA A 22 0.55 -0.32 12.96
C ALA A 22 1.82 -1.11 12.63
N CYS A 23 1.71 -2.44 12.53
CA CYS A 23 2.80 -3.29 12.08
C CYS A 23 3.14 -3.05 10.60
N LEU A 24 2.12 -3.04 9.73
CA LEU A 24 2.29 -2.87 8.29
C LEU A 24 3.04 -1.57 7.96
N CYS A 25 2.69 -0.47 8.61
CA CYS A 25 3.33 0.83 8.42
C CYS A 25 4.79 0.88 8.90
N GLN A 26 5.19 -0.03 9.79
CA GLN A 26 6.59 -0.18 10.22
C GLN A 26 7.35 -1.24 9.39
N SER A 27 6.64 -2.05 8.62
CA SER A 27 7.22 -3.08 7.77
C SER A 27 7.76 -2.47 6.48
N ASN A 28 9.08 -2.35 6.38
CA ASN A 28 9.74 -1.91 5.14
C ASN A 28 9.39 -2.78 3.93
N ALA A 29 9.15 -4.09 4.14
CA ALA A 29 8.73 -5.00 3.08
C ALA A 29 7.36 -4.59 2.51
N PHE A 30 6.38 -4.35 3.39
CA PHE A 30 5.05 -3.90 3.00
C PHE A 30 5.08 -2.56 2.31
N VAL A 31 5.68 -1.55 2.97
CA VAL A 31 5.72 -0.18 2.44
C VAL A 31 6.40 -0.14 1.07
N SER A 32 7.51 -0.86 0.89
CA SER A 32 8.21 -0.89 -0.40
C SER A 32 7.42 -1.64 -1.47
N SER A 33 6.82 -2.78 -1.11
CA SER A 33 6.03 -3.61 -2.02
C SER A 33 4.80 -2.87 -2.53
N ILE A 34 3.99 -2.31 -1.63
CA ILE A 34 2.75 -1.64 -2.01
C ILE A 34 3.03 -0.35 -2.78
N THR A 35 4.04 0.43 -2.36
CA THR A 35 4.43 1.66 -3.07
C THR A 35 4.89 1.34 -4.50
N SER A 36 5.71 0.31 -4.67
CA SER A 36 6.20 -0.09 -6.00
C SER A 36 5.05 -0.57 -6.91
N CYS A 37 4.10 -1.33 -6.35
CA CYS A 37 2.93 -1.78 -7.10
C CYS A 37 2.04 -0.60 -7.52
N VAL A 38 1.75 0.31 -6.58
CA VAL A 38 0.92 1.49 -6.81
C VAL A 38 1.56 2.38 -7.88
N GLN A 39 2.86 2.66 -7.79
CA GLN A 39 3.58 3.45 -8.80
C GLN A 39 3.58 2.83 -10.20
N SER A 40 3.50 1.49 -10.30
CA SER A 40 3.50 0.79 -11.58
C SER A 40 2.10 0.57 -12.16
N SER A 41 1.06 0.53 -11.33
CA SER A 41 -0.27 0.04 -11.72
C SER A 41 -1.36 1.09 -11.67
N CYS A 42 -1.13 2.21 -10.98
CA CYS A 42 -2.09 3.30 -10.84
C CYS A 42 -1.75 4.46 -11.79
N ASP A 43 -2.78 5.09 -12.34
CA ASP A 43 -2.64 6.33 -13.11
C ASP A 43 -2.44 7.55 -12.21
N ALA A 44 -2.11 8.72 -12.79
CA ALA A 44 -1.73 9.91 -12.05
C ALA A 44 -2.78 10.40 -11.02
N GLU A 45 -4.07 10.27 -11.34
CA GLU A 45 -5.17 10.61 -10.41
C GLU A 45 -5.22 9.62 -9.24
N ASP A 46 -5.14 8.33 -9.53
CA ASP A 46 -5.14 7.27 -8.52
C ASP A 46 -3.91 7.30 -7.62
N LEU A 47 -2.74 7.70 -8.13
CA LEU A 47 -1.52 7.88 -7.34
C LEU A 47 -1.71 8.96 -6.27
N GLN A 48 -2.41 10.05 -6.61
CA GLN A 48 -2.66 11.15 -5.68
C GLN A 48 -3.60 10.71 -4.56
N GLU A 49 -4.65 9.96 -4.91
CA GLU A 49 -5.57 9.39 -3.93
C GLU A 49 -4.92 8.27 -3.10
N ALA A 50 -4.07 7.43 -3.70
CA ALA A 50 -3.28 6.42 -3.00
C ALA A 50 -2.36 7.03 -1.94
N GLN A 51 -1.75 8.18 -2.23
CA GLN A 51 -0.94 8.91 -1.26
C GLN A 51 -1.76 9.39 -0.06
N ILE A 52 -2.96 9.91 -0.29
CA ILE A 52 -3.87 10.36 0.77
C ILE A 52 -4.30 9.16 1.64
N ILE A 53 -4.67 8.04 1.00
CA ILE A 53 -5.04 6.80 1.69
C ILE A 53 -3.87 6.28 2.52
N GLY A 54 -2.66 6.23 1.95
CA GLY A 54 -1.45 5.76 2.64
C GLY A 54 -1.11 6.62 3.86
N GLN A 55 -1.25 7.95 3.76
CA GLN A 55 -1.06 8.86 4.91
C GLN A 55 -2.14 8.70 5.98
N ALA A 56 -3.39 8.40 5.59
CA ALA A 56 -4.46 8.14 6.54
C ALA A 56 -4.35 6.77 7.23
N PHE A 57 -3.67 5.82 6.59
CA PHE A 57 -3.49 4.46 7.09
C PHE A 57 -2.35 4.34 8.14
N CYS A 58 -1.31 5.19 8.12
CA CYS A 58 -0.05 4.99 8.86
C CYS A 58 0.29 5.95 10.03
#